data_AF-A0A914Y4J5-F1
#
_entry.id   AF-A0A914Y4J5-F1
#
_cell.length_a   1.000
_cell.length_b   1.000
_cell.length_c   1.000
_cell.angle_alpha   90.00
_cell.angle_beta   90.00
_cell.angle_gamma   90.00
#
_symmetry.space_group_name_H-M   'P 1'
#
loop_
_entity.id
_entity.type
_entity.pdbx_description
1 polymer ?
#
loop_
_entity_poly.entity_id
_entity_poly.type
_entity_poly.pdbx_seq_one_letter_code
_entity_poly.pdbx_strand_id
1 'polypeptide(L)'
;MIMAHTAGLAHLDEPITFEDAQNHERMAEIIENQRPHWTPGEKTGYHAVAYGWIVDQIVRRNDPKKRSIGTFFREEIAVPNDIEFYIGLPLELAHRVARLSRTTPWQRFDEILSNPKAIDYMHIANDMINKGFLYKMGQNPTWLQSIFKMTLNNPDLYILEQPAALGIGTARAMAKLFDLLMKGKIVSPEMVKKLSIPFKCDFDIVTGVTLPRGHGLTYVSETRGNDTFTLIGHAGLGGQNVRYDVENELSFGYLSNGLKNGFGNSARTYVPLKNAIYDSIVKFRESSSQ
;
A
#
# COMPACT_ATOMS: atom_id res chain seq x y z
N MET A 1 -12.09 -1.07 12.02
CA MET A 1 -11.76 0.37 11.91
C MET A 1 -10.35 0.61 11.39
N ILE A 2 -9.29 0.11 12.04
CA ILE A 2 -7.90 0.27 11.55
C ILE A 2 -7.75 -0.21 10.10
N MET A 3 -8.19 -1.44 9.81
CA MET A 3 -8.16 -2.06 8.48
C MET A 3 -9.03 -1.36 7.42
N ALA A 4 -9.85 -0.39 7.83
CA ALA A 4 -10.75 0.39 6.99
C ALA A 4 -10.34 1.87 6.90
N HIS A 5 -9.28 2.27 7.60
CA HIS A 5 -8.88 3.67 7.74
C HIS A 5 -9.94 4.58 8.39
N THR A 6 -10.75 4.05 9.31
CA THR A 6 -11.80 4.80 10.00
C THR A 6 -11.53 5.07 11.48
N ALA A 7 -10.30 4.82 11.95
CA ALA A 7 -9.98 4.93 13.38
C ALA A 7 -9.53 6.33 13.83
N GLY A 8 -9.36 7.29 12.91
CA GLY A 8 -8.92 8.64 13.25
C GLY A 8 -7.43 8.81 13.48
N LEU A 9 -6.57 7.90 12.99
CA LEU A 9 -5.13 7.93 13.25
C LEU A 9 -4.34 8.23 11.97
N ALA A 10 -4.74 9.27 11.22
CA ALA A 10 -4.19 9.60 9.89
C ALA A 10 -2.67 9.78 9.93
N HIS A 11 -2.21 10.44 11.00
CA HIS A 11 -0.82 10.57 11.38
C HIS A 11 -0.71 10.51 12.91
N LEU A 12 0.52 10.47 13.41
CA LEU A 12 0.81 10.64 14.83
C LEU A 12 1.24 12.10 15.04
N ASP A 13 0.77 12.72 16.12
CA ASP A 13 1.03 14.13 16.44
C ASP A 13 2.44 14.30 17.03
N GLU A 14 2.88 13.33 17.82
CA GLU A 14 4.21 13.30 18.39
C GLU A 14 5.28 13.06 17.29
N PRO A 15 6.33 13.90 17.18
CA PRO A 15 7.41 13.68 16.24
C PRO A 15 8.12 12.33 16.49
N ILE A 16 8.21 11.51 15.46
CA ILE A 16 8.80 10.17 15.57
C ILE A 16 10.26 10.24 15.13
N THR A 17 11.20 10.03 16.05
CA THR A 17 12.61 9.89 15.74
C THR A 17 12.91 8.54 15.08
N PHE A 18 14.11 8.37 14.52
CA PHE A 18 14.48 7.09 13.93
C PHE A 18 14.63 6.03 15.03
N GLU A 19 15.15 6.44 16.18
CA GLU A 19 15.32 5.64 17.39
C GLU A 19 13.96 5.20 17.96
N ASP A 20 12.96 6.09 18.01
CA ASP A 20 11.59 5.73 18.39
C ASP A 20 11.07 4.60 17.48
N ALA A 21 11.24 4.72 16.16
CA ALA A 21 10.77 3.73 15.21
C ALA A 21 11.49 2.38 15.28
N GLN A 22 12.69 2.32 15.88
CA GLN A 22 13.39 1.07 16.19
C GLN A 22 12.90 0.42 17.50
N ASN A 23 12.24 1.19 18.37
CA ASN A 23 11.75 0.72 19.65
C ASN A 23 10.23 0.49 19.61
N HIS A 24 9.81 -0.79 19.55
CA HIS A 24 8.40 -1.11 19.44
C HIS A 24 7.59 -0.74 20.70
N GLU A 25 8.19 -0.70 21.89
CA GLU A 25 7.50 -0.28 23.13
C GLU A 25 7.23 1.21 23.11
N ARG A 26 8.21 1.98 22.64
CA ARG A 26 8.08 3.42 22.44
C ARG A 26 7.02 3.75 21.39
N MET A 27 7.02 3.05 20.26
CA MET A 27 5.96 3.20 19.27
C MET A 27 4.58 2.83 19.82
N ALA A 28 4.49 1.81 20.68
CA ALA A 28 3.23 1.45 21.34
C ALA A 28 2.71 2.60 22.22
N GLU A 29 3.57 3.19 23.05
CA GLU A 29 3.23 4.33 23.91
C GLU A 29 2.73 5.52 23.09
N ILE A 30 3.44 5.89 22.01
CA ILE A 30 3.03 7.00 21.12
C ILE A 30 1.65 6.72 20.53
N ILE A 31 1.39 5.50 20.06
CA ILE A 31 0.10 5.12 19.47
C ILE A 31 -1.01 5.14 20.50
N GLU A 32 -0.77 4.66 21.72
CA GLU A 32 -1.76 4.62 22.81
C GLU A 32 -2.14 6.01 23.31
N ASN A 33 -1.17 6.94 23.31
CA ASN A 33 -1.39 8.33 23.70
C ASN A 33 -2.00 9.18 22.58
N GLN A 34 -2.02 8.69 21.33
CA GLN A 34 -2.61 9.41 20.21
C GLN A 34 -4.14 9.48 20.34
N ARG A 35 -4.67 10.69 20.47
CA ARG A 35 -6.11 10.94 20.35
C ARG A 35 -6.53 10.83 18.88
N PRO A 36 -7.61 10.09 18.55
CA PRO A 36 -8.17 10.10 17.22
C PRO A 36 -8.48 11.53 16.75
N HIS A 37 -8.06 11.89 15.53
CA HIS A 37 -8.29 13.19 14.91
C HIS A 37 -9.76 13.46 14.58
N TRP A 38 -10.58 12.41 14.56
CA TRP A 38 -12.04 12.44 14.48
C TRP A 38 -12.60 11.23 15.24
N THR A 39 -13.91 11.26 15.54
CA THR A 39 -14.58 10.12 16.19
C THR A 39 -14.43 8.86 15.33
N PRO A 40 -13.88 7.75 15.87
CA PRO A 40 -13.73 6.52 15.12
C PRO A 40 -15.05 6.05 14.49
N GLY A 41 -15.02 5.76 13.19
CA GLY A 41 -16.17 5.35 12.39
C GLY A 41 -16.86 6.48 11.61
N GLU A 42 -16.70 7.75 12.00
CA GLU A 42 -17.41 8.86 11.32
C GLU A 42 -16.81 9.26 9.97
N LYS A 43 -15.49 9.12 9.80
CA LYS A 43 -14.78 9.50 8.58
C LYS A 43 -13.77 8.43 8.19
N THR A 44 -13.46 8.40 6.90
CA THR A 44 -12.34 7.63 6.34
C THR A 44 -11.17 8.57 6.09
N GLY A 45 -9.98 8.19 6.56
CA GLY A 45 -8.75 8.94 6.31
C GLY A 45 -7.54 8.03 6.34
N TYR A 46 -6.83 7.96 5.21
CA TYR A 46 -5.71 7.05 5.03
C TYR A 46 -4.61 7.25 6.08
N HIS A 47 -4.22 6.16 6.75
CA HIS A 47 -3.25 6.13 7.84
C HIS A 47 -1.84 5.82 7.29
N ALA A 48 -1.34 6.58 6.30
CA ALA A 48 -0.30 6.09 5.38
C ALA A 48 0.95 5.45 6.02
N VAL A 49 1.47 6.04 7.09
CA VAL A 49 2.64 5.51 7.83
C VAL A 49 2.23 4.90 9.16
N ALA A 50 1.34 5.57 9.90
CA ALA A 50 0.84 5.12 11.19
C ALA A 50 0.21 3.72 11.13
N TYR A 51 -0.45 3.37 10.02
CA TYR A 51 -1.03 2.05 9.79
C TYR A 51 -0.06 0.92 10.11
N GLY A 52 1.18 1.05 9.64
CA GLY A 52 2.13 -0.06 9.72
C GLY A 52 2.55 -0.35 11.15
N TRP A 53 2.84 0.68 11.95
CA TRP A 53 3.16 0.50 13.36
C TRP A 53 1.95 0.03 14.16
N ILE A 54 0.74 0.52 13.85
CA ILE A 54 -0.47 0.02 14.53
C ILE A 54 -0.68 -1.47 14.26
N VAL A 55 -0.51 -1.91 13.01
CA VAL A 55 -0.61 -3.33 12.66
C VAL A 55 0.51 -4.15 13.29
N ASP A 56 1.74 -3.65 13.36
CA ASP A 56 2.83 -4.31 14.09
C ASP A 56 2.49 -4.54 15.57
N GLN A 57 1.94 -3.53 16.26
CA GLN A 57 1.50 -3.69 17.65
C GLN A 57 0.36 -4.70 17.80
N ILE A 58 -0.58 -4.75 16.86
CA ILE A 58 -1.64 -5.76 16.85
C ILE A 58 -1.03 -7.16 16.70
N VAL A 59 -0.09 -7.35 15.77
CA VAL A 59 0.57 -8.65 15.55
C VAL A 59 1.35 -9.06 16.79
N ARG A 60 2.22 -8.20 17.33
CA ARG A 60 3.01 -8.49 18.53
C ARG A 60 2.16 -8.90 19.73
N ARG A 61 1.02 -8.24 19.93
CA ARG A 61 0.12 -8.54 21.07
C ARG A 61 -0.60 -9.86 20.91
N ASN A 62 -0.93 -10.26 19.68
CA ASN A 62 -1.67 -11.49 19.41
C ASN A 62 -0.77 -12.70 19.12
N ASP A 63 0.46 -12.51 18.65
CA ASP A 63 1.42 -13.59 18.44
C ASP A 63 1.85 -14.18 19.79
N PRO A 64 1.76 -15.50 20.01
CA PRO A 64 2.19 -16.12 21.26
C PRO A 64 3.67 -15.90 21.59
N LYS A 65 4.53 -15.79 20.56
CA LYS A 65 5.96 -15.54 20.71
C LYS A 65 6.30 -14.04 20.80
N LYS A 66 5.30 -13.15 20.74
CA LYS A 66 5.45 -11.69 20.75
C LYS A 66 6.42 -11.16 19.68
N ARG A 67 6.52 -11.87 18.56
CA ARG A 67 7.39 -11.50 17.45
C ARG A 67 6.91 -10.22 16.78
N SER A 68 7.85 -9.52 16.19
CA SER A 68 7.59 -8.40 15.28
C SER A 68 6.83 -8.85 14.04
N ILE A 69 6.15 -7.93 13.36
CA ILE A 69 5.42 -8.25 12.13
C ILE A 69 6.33 -8.78 11.02
N GLY A 70 7.55 -8.25 10.88
CA GLY A 70 8.52 -8.71 9.89
C GLY A 70 9.03 -10.11 10.21
N THR A 71 9.31 -10.40 11.48
CA THR A 71 9.70 -11.74 11.91
C THR A 71 8.55 -12.74 11.73
N PHE A 72 7.34 -12.38 12.14
CA PHE A 72 6.14 -13.21 11.95
C PHE A 72 5.90 -13.50 10.47
N PHE A 73 5.89 -12.46 9.62
CA PHE A 73 5.71 -12.61 8.18
C PHE A 73 6.77 -13.50 7.57
N ARG A 74 8.04 -13.31 7.94
CA ARG A 74 9.16 -14.13 7.45
C ARG A 74 8.98 -15.60 7.79
N GLU A 75 8.70 -15.91 9.06
CA GLU A 75 8.68 -17.29 9.57
C GLU A 75 7.41 -18.05 9.20
N GLU A 76 6.25 -17.39 9.23
CA GLU A 76 4.95 -18.06 9.03
C GLU A 76 4.47 -18.01 7.58
N ILE A 77 4.91 -17.02 6.80
CA ILE A 77 4.40 -16.77 5.45
C ILE A 77 5.50 -16.86 4.40
N ALA A 78 6.54 -16.03 4.49
CA ALA A 78 7.49 -15.88 3.40
C ALA A 78 8.42 -17.08 3.21
N VAL A 79 9.08 -17.56 4.26
CA VAL A 79 10.00 -18.71 4.17
C VAL A 79 9.27 -20.01 3.78
N PRO A 80 8.15 -20.41 4.42
CA PRO A 80 7.45 -21.64 4.06
C PRO A 80 6.93 -21.68 2.62
N ASN A 81 6.70 -20.50 2.03
CA ASN A 81 6.14 -20.37 0.68
C ASN A 81 7.16 -19.87 -0.35
N ASP A 82 8.45 -19.74 -0.01
CA ASP A 82 9.49 -19.23 -0.91
C ASP A 82 9.09 -17.88 -1.54
N ILE A 83 8.76 -16.90 -0.69
CA ILE A 83 8.38 -15.54 -1.09
C ILE A 83 9.53 -14.59 -0.78
N GLU A 84 10.12 -14.02 -1.82
CA GLU A 84 11.17 -13.02 -1.71
C GLU A 84 10.58 -11.61 -1.51
N PHE A 85 10.03 -11.39 -0.31
CA PHE A 85 9.54 -10.11 0.16
C PHE A 85 9.92 -9.95 1.63
N TYR A 86 10.31 -8.74 2.01
CA TYR A 86 10.89 -8.44 3.31
C TYR A 86 10.21 -7.24 3.93
N ILE A 87 9.88 -7.37 5.21
CA ILE A 87 9.54 -6.26 6.10
C ILE A 87 10.70 -6.24 7.11
N GLY A 88 11.61 -5.28 6.98
CA GLY A 88 12.95 -5.39 7.58
C GLY A 88 13.86 -6.28 6.74
N LEU A 89 14.41 -5.73 5.66
CA LEU A 89 15.39 -6.41 4.81
C LEU A 89 16.75 -6.48 5.53
N PRO A 90 17.38 -7.66 5.64
CA PRO A 90 18.73 -7.78 6.17
C PRO A 90 19.76 -6.99 5.34
N LEU A 91 20.70 -6.32 6.01
CA LEU A 91 21.68 -5.43 5.35
C LEU A 91 22.55 -6.15 4.33
N GLU A 92 22.83 -7.43 4.53
CA GLU A 92 23.56 -8.26 3.57
C GLU A 92 22.87 -8.33 2.21
N LEU A 93 21.55 -8.11 2.14
CA LEU A 93 20.78 -8.08 0.89
C LEU A 93 20.59 -6.66 0.34
N ALA A 94 21.05 -5.61 1.04
CA ALA A 94 20.85 -4.21 0.62
C ALA A 94 21.43 -3.92 -0.78
N HIS A 95 22.49 -4.62 -1.18
CA HIS A 95 23.11 -4.50 -2.50
C HIS A 95 22.19 -4.90 -3.67
N ARG A 96 21.11 -5.64 -3.39
CA ARG A 96 20.11 -6.08 -4.37
C ARG A 96 18.99 -5.05 -4.57
N VAL A 97 18.91 -4.05 -3.72
CA VAL A 97 17.82 -3.06 -3.74
C VAL A 97 18.05 -2.06 -4.87
N ALA A 98 17.11 -1.99 -5.80
CA ALA A 98 17.16 -1.01 -6.87
C ALA A 98 16.97 0.41 -6.30
N ARG A 99 17.84 1.34 -6.70
CA ARG A 99 17.72 2.74 -6.29
C ARG A 99 16.49 3.38 -6.92
N LEU A 100 15.65 3.98 -6.08
CA LEU A 100 14.48 4.73 -6.49
C LEU A 100 14.88 6.07 -7.10
N SER A 101 14.24 6.44 -8.20
CA SER A 101 14.31 7.76 -8.80
C SER A 101 12.97 8.49 -8.65
N ARG A 102 13.07 9.81 -8.44
CA ARG A 102 11.93 10.71 -8.34
C ARG A 102 11.50 11.15 -9.73
N THR A 103 10.23 11.54 -9.86
CA THR A 103 9.77 12.31 -11.00
C THR A 103 10.47 13.67 -11.08
N THR A 104 11.04 13.98 -12.23
CA THR A 104 11.54 15.33 -12.56
C THR A 104 10.36 16.29 -12.79
N PRO A 105 10.54 17.61 -12.62
CA PRO A 105 9.48 18.59 -12.89
C PRO A 105 8.84 18.44 -14.28
N TRP A 106 9.62 18.14 -15.31
CA TRP A 106 9.13 17.88 -16.66
C TRP A 106 8.25 16.64 -16.75
N GLN A 107 8.66 15.53 -16.14
CA GLN A 107 7.84 14.32 -16.08
C GLN A 107 6.55 14.55 -15.30
N ARG A 108 6.59 15.39 -14.25
CA ARG A 108 5.38 15.77 -13.50
C ARG A 108 4.39 16.50 -14.40
N PHE A 109 4.88 17.50 -15.13
CA PHE A 109 4.08 18.28 -16.05
C PHE A 109 3.49 17.42 -17.17
N ASP A 110 4.30 16.56 -17.78
CA ASP A 110 3.86 15.62 -18.82
C ASP A 110 2.79 14.64 -18.29
N GLU A 111 2.96 14.12 -17.08
CA GLU A 111 1.94 13.28 -16.44
C GLU A 111 0.61 14.04 -16.21
N ILE A 112 0.67 15.29 -15.75
CA ILE A 112 -0.52 16.16 -15.58
C ILE A 112 -1.23 16.35 -16.91
N LEU A 113 -0.50 16.65 -18.00
CA LEU A 113 -1.09 16.84 -19.31
C LEU A 113 -1.71 15.56 -19.87
N SER A 114 -1.04 14.42 -19.68
CA SER A 114 -1.49 13.13 -20.22
C SER A 114 -2.74 12.58 -19.51
N ASN A 115 -2.87 12.80 -18.21
CA ASN A 115 -4.02 12.36 -17.43
C ASN A 115 -4.28 13.31 -16.24
N PRO A 116 -4.96 14.44 -16.47
CA PRO A 116 -5.21 15.44 -15.43
C PRO A 116 -6.11 14.91 -14.31
N LYS A 117 -6.85 13.83 -14.55
CA LYS A 117 -7.72 13.16 -13.55
C LYS A 117 -7.00 12.06 -12.77
N ALA A 118 -5.71 11.81 -13.04
CA ALA A 118 -4.95 10.79 -12.31
C ALA A 118 -4.83 11.11 -10.81
N ILE A 119 -4.91 12.39 -10.45
CA ILE A 119 -4.75 12.94 -9.11
C ILE A 119 -5.74 14.10 -8.96
N ASP A 120 -6.36 14.24 -7.79
CA ASP A 120 -7.11 15.44 -7.46
C ASP A 120 -6.14 16.56 -7.01
N TYR A 121 -5.62 17.31 -7.99
CA TYR A 121 -4.69 18.42 -7.73
C TYR A 121 -5.32 19.55 -6.93
N MET A 122 -6.64 19.74 -7.01
CA MET A 122 -7.34 20.77 -6.23
C MET A 122 -7.41 20.38 -4.76
N HIS A 123 -7.75 19.12 -4.46
CA HIS A 123 -7.68 18.59 -3.10
C HIS A 123 -6.27 18.71 -2.52
N ILE A 124 -5.24 18.30 -3.27
CA ILE A 124 -3.84 18.40 -2.82
C ILE A 124 -3.45 19.86 -2.57
N ALA A 125 -3.74 20.77 -3.51
CA ALA A 125 -3.39 22.17 -3.35
C ALA A 125 -4.07 22.77 -2.11
N ASN A 126 -5.37 22.49 -1.93
CA ASN A 126 -6.13 22.95 -0.78
C ASN A 126 -5.60 22.36 0.55
N ASP A 127 -5.26 21.07 0.58
CA ASP A 127 -4.67 20.44 1.76
C ASP A 127 -3.31 21.06 2.10
N MET A 128 -2.45 21.28 1.10
CA MET A 128 -1.14 21.91 1.30
C MET A 128 -1.25 23.36 1.82
N ILE A 129 -2.16 24.16 1.26
CA ILE A 129 -2.40 25.55 1.70
C ILE A 129 -2.91 25.59 3.14
N ASN A 130 -3.87 24.73 3.48
CA ASN A 130 -4.51 24.70 4.80
C ASN A 130 -3.75 23.84 5.82
N LYS A 131 -2.59 23.27 5.45
CA LYS A 131 -1.83 22.31 6.28
C LYS A 131 -2.71 21.17 6.78
N GLY A 132 -3.48 20.58 5.87
CA GLY A 132 -4.41 19.49 6.11
C GLY A 132 -3.72 18.16 6.48
N PHE A 133 -4.48 17.06 6.42
CA PHE A 133 -3.98 15.77 6.87
C PHE A 133 -2.89 15.22 5.96
N LEU A 134 -2.99 15.40 4.64
CA LEU A 134 -1.96 14.93 3.72
C LEU A 134 -0.64 15.65 3.98
N TYR A 135 -0.68 16.96 4.20
CA TYR A 135 0.47 17.76 4.60
C TYR A 135 1.08 17.24 5.91
N LYS A 136 0.29 17.12 6.98
CA LYS A 136 0.79 16.69 8.31
C LYS A 136 1.38 15.29 8.29
N MET A 137 0.70 14.36 7.63
CA MET A 137 1.17 13.00 7.38
C MET A 137 2.52 13.01 6.63
N GLY A 138 2.70 13.92 5.68
CA GLY A 138 3.96 14.06 4.95
C GLY A 138 5.11 14.67 5.77
N GLN A 139 4.87 15.26 6.93
CA GLN A 139 5.91 15.88 7.77
C GLN A 139 6.45 14.95 8.86
N ASN A 140 5.69 13.94 9.28
CA ASN A 140 6.06 13.06 10.38
C ASN A 140 6.00 11.57 9.98
N PRO A 141 7.14 10.85 9.99
CA PRO A 141 8.48 11.28 10.40
C PRO A 141 9.28 12.03 9.32
N THR A 142 10.21 12.88 9.75
CA THR A 142 11.06 13.69 8.84
C THR A 142 12.13 12.88 8.11
N TRP A 143 12.47 11.69 8.61
CA TRP A 143 13.43 10.76 8.01
C TRP A 143 12.81 9.81 6.97
N LEU A 144 11.47 9.71 6.89
CA LEU A 144 10.75 8.91 5.89
C LEU A 144 10.10 9.80 4.83
N GLN A 145 10.86 10.20 3.82
CA GLN A 145 10.48 11.21 2.85
C GLN A 145 10.67 10.69 1.42
N SER A 146 9.59 10.20 0.81
CA SER A 146 9.60 9.52 -0.48
C SER A 146 9.36 10.43 -1.70
N ILE A 147 8.74 11.59 -1.52
CA ILE A 147 8.36 12.48 -2.65
C ILE A 147 9.47 13.51 -2.93
N PHE A 148 9.90 14.25 -1.90
CA PHE A 148 10.79 15.39 -2.07
C PHE A 148 12.25 15.12 -1.72
N LYS A 149 12.58 14.21 -0.80
CA LYS A 149 13.98 13.91 -0.42
C LYS A 149 14.46 12.54 -0.90
N MET A 150 13.56 11.61 -1.19
CA MET A 150 13.85 10.22 -1.55
C MET A 150 14.77 9.53 -0.52
N THR A 151 14.42 9.63 0.76
CA THR A 151 15.21 9.00 1.83
C THR A 151 15.15 7.48 1.75
N LEU A 152 14.17 6.90 1.05
CA LEU A 152 14.04 5.47 0.76
C LEU A 152 15.24 4.83 0.03
N ASN A 153 16.23 5.62 -0.41
CA ASN A 153 17.51 5.10 -0.90
C ASN A 153 18.58 4.93 0.20
N ASN A 154 18.28 5.26 1.47
CA ASN A 154 19.17 5.05 2.60
C ASN A 154 19.04 3.59 3.10
N PRO A 155 20.12 2.78 3.06
CA PRO A 155 20.10 1.40 3.55
C PRO A 155 19.70 1.23 5.01
N ASP A 156 19.94 2.23 5.86
CA ASP A 156 19.53 2.17 7.28
C ASP A 156 18.02 2.05 7.45
N LEU A 157 17.23 2.50 6.45
CA LEU A 157 15.78 2.33 6.45
C LEU A 157 15.36 0.90 6.10
N TYR A 158 16.20 0.13 5.41
CA TYR A 158 15.81 -1.19 4.90
C TYR A 158 15.58 -2.19 6.03
N ILE A 159 16.34 -2.07 7.11
CA ILE A 159 16.21 -2.93 8.29
C ILE A 159 15.00 -2.58 9.15
N LEU A 160 14.41 -1.39 8.99
CA LEU A 160 13.26 -1.00 9.81
C LEU A 160 12.02 -1.80 9.41
N GLU A 161 11.37 -2.37 10.41
CA GLU A 161 10.10 -3.05 10.25
C GLU A 161 8.93 -2.07 10.21
N GLN A 162 8.86 -1.27 9.14
CA GLN A 162 7.73 -0.39 8.85
C GLN A 162 6.89 -0.98 7.70
N PRO A 163 5.86 -1.81 8.01
CA PRO A 163 5.15 -2.61 7.03
C PRO A 163 4.22 -1.79 6.11
N ALA A 164 3.96 -0.52 6.41
CA ALA A 164 3.14 0.32 5.53
C ALA A 164 3.92 0.95 4.36
N ALA A 165 5.24 1.08 4.48
CA ALA A 165 6.02 1.89 3.52
C ALA A 165 7.38 1.31 3.12
N LEU A 166 7.97 0.40 3.92
CA LEU A 166 9.36 -0.07 3.73
C LEU A 166 9.46 -1.54 3.30
N GLY A 167 8.36 -2.13 2.82
CA GLY A 167 8.40 -3.47 2.24
C GLY A 167 9.27 -3.51 0.98
N ILE A 168 10.21 -4.46 0.92
CA ILE A 168 11.13 -4.65 -0.22
C ILE A 168 10.96 -6.05 -0.77
N GLY A 169 10.80 -6.19 -2.09
CA GLY A 169 10.72 -7.49 -2.73
C GLY A 169 10.59 -7.37 -4.23
N THR A 170 10.21 -8.47 -4.88
CA THR A 170 10.03 -8.51 -6.33
C THR A 170 8.55 -8.51 -6.73
N ALA A 171 8.24 -8.06 -7.94
CA ALA A 171 6.87 -8.09 -8.46
C ALA A 171 6.32 -9.53 -8.50
N ARG A 172 7.18 -10.51 -8.79
CA ARG A 172 6.86 -11.93 -8.77
C ARG A 172 6.53 -12.43 -7.36
N ALA A 173 7.31 -12.04 -6.36
CA ALA A 173 7.06 -12.41 -4.96
C ALA A 173 5.73 -11.82 -4.45
N MET A 174 5.43 -10.56 -4.78
CA MET A 174 4.15 -9.94 -4.41
C MET A 174 2.96 -10.62 -5.10
N ALA A 175 3.07 -10.95 -6.40
CA ALA A 175 2.03 -11.70 -7.11
C ALA A 175 1.83 -13.10 -6.50
N LYS A 176 2.92 -13.81 -6.19
CA LYS A 176 2.87 -15.13 -5.52
C LYS A 176 2.20 -15.05 -4.15
N LEU A 177 2.53 -14.04 -3.34
CA LEU A 177 1.91 -13.82 -2.03
C LEU A 177 0.40 -13.63 -2.16
N PHE A 178 -0.05 -12.79 -3.09
CA PHE A 178 -1.48 -12.53 -3.28
C PHE A 178 -2.22 -13.72 -3.89
N ASP A 179 -1.59 -14.48 -4.78
CA ASP A 179 -2.14 -15.74 -5.29
C ASP A 179 -2.39 -16.74 -4.15
N LEU A 180 -1.39 -16.96 -3.29
CA LEU A 180 -1.51 -17.85 -2.14
C LEU A 180 -2.54 -17.37 -1.11
N LEU A 181 -2.61 -16.05 -0.87
CA LEU A 181 -3.62 -15.43 -0.01
C LEU A 181 -5.03 -15.70 -0.52
N MET A 182 -5.29 -15.35 -1.77
CA MET A 182 -6.65 -15.39 -2.33
C MET A 182 -7.10 -16.80 -2.69
N LYS A 183 -6.18 -17.76 -2.88
CA LYS A 183 -6.49 -19.19 -3.00
C LYS A 183 -6.63 -19.91 -1.64
N GLY A 184 -6.57 -19.18 -0.53
CA GLY A 184 -6.76 -19.74 0.81
C GLY A 184 -5.66 -20.71 1.24
N LYS A 185 -4.42 -20.50 0.77
CA LYS A 185 -3.26 -21.32 1.15
C LYS A 185 -2.58 -20.84 2.42
N ILE A 186 -2.71 -19.55 2.74
CA ILE A 186 -2.14 -18.93 3.95
C ILE A 186 -3.21 -18.46 4.95
N VAL A 187 -4.47 -18.41 4.54
CA VAL A 187 -5.62 -18.07 5.39
C VAL A 187 -6.78 -19.01 5.10
N SER A 188 -7.74 -19.12 6.02
CA SER A 188 -8.89 -20.00 5.81
C SER A 188 -9.78 -19.54 4.63
N PRO A 189 -10.55 -20.43 4.00
CA PRO A 189 -11.53 -20.05 2.98
C PRO A 189 -12.54 -19.00 3.45
N GLU A 190 -12.94 -19.04 4.72
CA GLU A 190 -13.82 -18.04 5.33
C GLU A 190 -13.15 -16.67 5.38
N MET A 191 -11.84 -16.63 5.63
CA MET A 191 -11.07 -15.39 5.57
C MET A 191 -10.98 -14.87 4.14
N VAL A 192 -10.72 -15.73 3.15
CA VAL A 192 -10.76 -15.33 1.72
C VAL A 192 -12.10 -14.70 1.38
N LYS A 193 -13.22 -15.33 1.77
CA LYS A 193 -14.56 -14.79 1.55
C LYS A 193 -14.74 -13.39 2.18
N LYS A 194 -14.19 -13.16 3.38
CA LYS A 194 -14.19 -11.83 4.02
C LYS A 194 -13.34 -10.84 3.23
N LEU A 195 -12.13 -11.23 2.83
CA LEU A 195 -11.24 -10.41 2.03
C LEU A 195 -11.84 -10.04 0.66
N SER A 196 -12.74 -10.85 0.11
CA SER A 196 -13.42 -10.53 -1.16
C SER A 196 -14.53 -9.48 -1.05
N ILE A 197 -14.89 -9.06 0.16
CA ILE A 197 -15.99 -8.11 0.38
C ILE A 197 -15.41 -6.80 0.93
N PRO A 198 -15.44 -5.70 0.17
CA PRO A 198 -15.01 -4.40 0.67
C PRO A 198 -15.93 -3.90 1.78
N PHE A 199 -15.38 -3.08 2.67
CA PHE A 199 -16.21 -2.20 3.48
C PHE A 199 -16.72 -1.05 2.62
N LYS A 200 -17.90 -0.52 2.98
CA LYS A 200 -18.36 0.74 2.43
C LYS A 200 -17.49 1.85 3.01
N CYS A 201 -16.64 2.44 2.17
CA CYS A 201 -15.85 3.61 2.50
C CYS A 201 -16.40 4.82 1.76
N ASP A 202 -16.58 5.91 2.48
CA ASP A 202 -16.89 7.22 1.91
C ASP A 202 -15.60 7.88 1.36
N PHE A 203 -15.72 9.13 0.94
CA PHE A 203 -14.60 9.96 0.53
C PHE A 203 -13.48 9.97 1.59
N ASP A 204 -12.24 9.67 1.16
CA ASP A 204 -11.07 9.66 2.02
C ASP A 204 -10.53 11.08 2.20
N ILE A 205 -10.68 11.64 3.40
CA ILE A 205 -10.34 13.05 3.69
C ILE A 205 -8.83 13.33 3.62
N VAL A 206 -7.99 12.30 3.58
CA VAL A 206 -6.53 12.44 3.45
C VAL A 206 -6.15 12.41 1.98
N THR A 207 -6.56 11.37 1.26
CA THR A 207 -6.12 11.17 -0.14
C THR A 207 -6.97 11.91 -1.17
N GLY A 208 -8.17 12.35 -0.80
CA GLY A 208 -9.10 13.02 -1.72
C GLY A 208 -9.80 12.07 -2.69
N VAL A 209 -9.77 10.76 -2.43
CA VAL A 209 -10.27 9.74 -3.36
C VAL A 209 -11.36 8.92 -2.69
N THR A 210 -12.44 8.64 -3.43
CA THR A 210 -13.41 7.60 -3.07
C THR A 210 -12.93 6.27 -3.64
N LEU A 211 -12.43 5.40 -2.77
CA LEU A 211 -11.94 4.07 -3.12
C LEU A 211 -12.47 3.06 -2.11
N PRO A 212 -13.15 1.98 -2.53
CA PRO A 212 -13.55 0.94 -1.59
C PRO A 212 -12.31 0.29 -0.93
N ARG A 213 -12.39 0.10 0.38
CA ARG A 213 -11.32 -0.48 1.21
C ARG A 213 -11.91 -1.51 2.15
N GLY A 214 -11.07 -2.42 2.62
CA GLY A 214 -11.52 -3.48 3.51
C GLY A 214 -10.37 -4.38 3.89
N HIS A 215 -10.29 -4.76 5.16
CA HIS A 215 -9.30 -5.74 5.63
C HIS A 215 -7.83 -5.41 5.26
N GLY A 216 -7.47 -4.12 5.13
CA GLY A 216 -6.11 -3.69 4.72
C GLY A 216 -5.88 -3.65 3.21
N LEU A 217 -6.92 -3.92 2.41
CA LEU A 217 -6.90 -3.98 0.95
C LEU A 217 -7.76 -2.86 0.35
N THR A 218 -7.53 -2.63 -0.93
CA THR A 218 -8.27 -1.73 -1.82
C THR A 218 -8.90 -2.53 -2.95
N TYR A 219 -10.08 -2.10 -3.39
CA TYR A 219 -10.87 -2.82 -4.39
C TYR A 219 -11.13 -1.88 -5.55
N VAL A 220 -10.81 -2.35 -6.75
CA VAL A 220 -10.94 -1.57 -7.98
C VAL A 220 -11.68 -2.42 -8.99
N SER A 221 -12.65 -1.84 -9.68
CA SER A 221 -13.32 -2.49 -10.81
C SER A 221 -12.63 -2.12 -12.11
N GLU A 222 -12.40 -3.12 -12.96
CA GLU A 222 -11.93 -2.94 -14.33
C GLU A 222 -13.00 -3.41 -15.30
N THR A 223 -13.46 -2.53 -16.18
CA THR A 223 -14.50 -2.87 -17.16
C THR A 223 -13.90 -2.92 -18.57
N ARG A 224 -14.24 -3.96 -19.34
CA ARG A 224 -13.90 -4.11 -20.76
C ARG A 224 -15.11 -4.63 -21.53
N GLY A 225 -15.66 -3.81 -22.40
CA GLY A 225 -16.91 -4.14 -23.08
C GLY A 225 -18.01 -4.42 -22.04
N ASN A 226 -18.55 -5.64 -22.07
CA ASN A 226 -19.58 -6.09 -21.13
C ASN A 226 -19.01 -6.78 -19.87
N ASP A 227 -17.70 -7.07 -19.84
CA ASP A 227 -17.06 -7.74 -18.71
C ASP A 227 -16.63 -6.70 -17.66
N THR A 228 -16.86 -7.03 -16.39
CA THR A 228 -16.32 -6.28 -15.24
C THR A 228 -15.57 -7.24 -14.33
N PHE A 229 -14.34 -6.86 -13.99
CA PHE A 229 -13.40 -7.63 -13.18
C PHE A 229 -13.15 -6.89 -11.86
N THR A 230 -13.12 -7.62 -10.75
CA THR A 230 -12.92 -7.09 -9.40
C THR A 230 -11.49 -7.33 -8.97
N LEU A 231 -10.72 -6.24 -8.81
CA LEU A 231 -9.29 -6.29 -8.49
C LEU A 231 -9.04 -5.98 -7.03
N ILE A 232 -8.63 -6.98 -6.27
CA ILE A 232 -8.34 -6.89 -4.85
C ILE A 232 -6.84 -6.76 -4.65
N GLY A 233 -6.39 -5.77 -3.88
CA GLY A 233 -4.96 -5.61 -3.59
C GLY A 233 -4.62 -4.27 -2.99
N HIS A 234 -3.40 -3.78 -3.24
CA HIS A 234 -3.00 -2.47 -2.76
C HIS A 234 -2.09 -1.76 -3.77
N ALA A 235 -2.27 -0.44 -3.85
CA ALA A 235 -1.43 0.44 -4.65
C ALA A 235 -0.37 1.11 -3.76
N GLY A 236 0.86 1.21 -4.23
CA GLY A 236 1.92 1.96 -3.59
C GLY A 236 2.20 3.29 -4.30
N LEU A 237 2.93 4.16 -3.63
CA LEU A 237 3.41 5.42 -4.20
C LEU A 237 4.22 5.16 -5.49
N GLY A 238 4.02 6.00 -6.49
CA GLY A 238 4.81 5.94 -7.72
C GLY A 238 4.42 4.84 -8.70
N GLY A 239 3.23 4.27 -8.54
CA GLY A 239 2.64 3.32 -9.49
C GLY A 239 2.75 1.87 -9.07
N GLN A 240 3.45 1.54 -7.99
CA GLN A 240 3.55 0.17 -7.50
C GLN A 240 2.14 -0.40 -7.32
N ASN A 241 1.93 -1.66 -7.68
CA ASN A 241 0.63 -2.30 -7.52
C ASN A 241 0.79 -3.80 -7.33
N VAL A 242 -0.09 -4.37 -6.54
CA VAL A 242 -0.36 -5.81 -6.54
C VAL A 242 -1.88 -5.99 -6.59
N ARG A 243 -2.33 -6.90 -7.44
CA ARG A 243 -3.75 -7.17 -7.65
C ARG A 243 -4.00 -8.65 -7.79
N TYR A 244 -5.18 -9.06 -7.34
CA TYR A 244 -5.80 -10.35 -7.59
C TYR A 244 -7.16 -10.10 -8.24
N ASP A 245 -7.36 -10.71 -9.39
CA ASP A 245 -8.60 -10.77 -10.14
C ASP A 245 -9.39 -12.00 -9.68
N VAL A 246 -10.57 -11.77 -9.13
CA VAL A 246 -11.41 -12.84 -8.57
C VAL A 246 -12.01 -13.69 -9.67
N GLU A 247 -12.42 -13.08 -10.77
CA GLU A 247 -13.16 -13.71 -11.87
C GLU A 247 -12.24 -14.59 -12.74
N ASN A 248 -10.96 -14.26 -12.85
CA ASN A 248 -9.97 -15.01 -13.63
C ASN A 248 -8.95 -15.78 -12.79
N GLU A 249 -9.05 -15.73 -11.46
CA GLU A 249 -8.08 -16.30 -10.52
C GLU A 249 -6.62 -15.92 -10.84
N LEU A 250 -6.42 -14.64 -11.19
CA LEU A 250 -5.16 -14.12 -11.70
C LEU A 250 -4.55 -13.12 -10.71
N SER A 251 -3.32 -13.39 -10.26
CA SER A 251 -2.52 -12.39 -9.55
C SER A 251 -1.45 -11.76 -10.44
N PHE A 252 -1.28 -10.44 -10.30
CA PHE A 252 -0.19 -9.72 -10.93
C PHE A 252 0.35 -8.60 -10.03
N GLY A 253 1.66 -8.36 -10.14
CA GLY A 253 2.38 -7.31 -9.46
C GLY A 253 3.09 -6.42 -10.47
N TYR A 254 3.10 -5.12 -10.21
CA TYR A 254 3.91 -4.14 -10.93
C TYR A 254 4.76 -3.39 -9.91
N LEU A 255 6.08 -3.53 -10.03
CA LEU A 255 7.05 -2.76 -9.25
C LEU A 255 8.03 -2.05 -10.18
N SER A 256 8.42 -0.83 -9.81
CA SER A 256 9.36 -0.02 -10.58
C SER A 256 10.20 0.86 -9.68
N ASN A 257 11.46 1.10 -10.05
CA ASN A 257 12.31 2.04 -9.35
C ASN A 257 12.20 3.48 -9.89
N GLY A 258 11.45 3.70 -10.98
CA GLY A 258 11.13 5.03 -11.50
C GLY A 258 9.76 5.48 -11.03
N LEU A 259 9.69 6.10 -9.84
CA LEU A 259 8.41 6.51 -9.28
C LEU A 259 7.73 7.54 -10.18
N LYS A 260 6.41 7.41 -10.29
CA LYS A 260 5.51 8.35 -10.98
C LYS A 260 4.82 9.30 -10.00
N ASN A 261 4.21 10.37 -10.49
CA ASN A 261 3.40 11.24 -9.63
C ASN A 261 2.07 10.58 -9.28
N GLY A 262 1.44 9.92 -10.26
CA GLY A 262 0.11 9.33 -10.13
C GLY A 262 -0.06 8.46 -8.89
N PHE A 263 -1.24 8.54 -8.25
CA PHE A 263 -1.65 7.56 -7.24
C PHE A 263 -1.77 6.19 -7.90
N GLY A 264 -1.29 5.13 -7.24
CA GLY A 264 -0.80 3.95 -7.95
C GLY A 264 -1.72 3.31 -9.00
N ASN A 265 -3.05 3.38 -8.86
CA ASN A 265 -4.02 2.83 -9.82
C ASN A 265 -4.13 3.61 -11.14
N SER A 266 -3.79 4.90 -11.15
CA SER A 266 -3.83 5.78 -12.32
C SER A 266 -2.43 6.06 -12.89
N ALA A 267 -1.40 5.46 -12.30
CA ALA A 267 -0.02 5.71 -12.70
C ALA A 267 0.23 5.29 -14.15
N ARG A 268 0.85 6.20 -14.91
CA ARG A 268 1.05 6.09 -16.37
C ARG A 268 1.74 4.80 -16.82
N THR A 269 2.58 4.20 -16.00
CA THR A 269 3.30 2.97 -16.33
C THR A 269 2.55 1.70 -15.92
N TYR A 270 1.68 1.79 -14.92
CA TYR A 270 0.86 0.67 -14.48
C TYR A 270 -0.34 0.45 -15.39
N VAL A 271 -1.00 1.54 -15.82
CA VAL A 271 -2.23 1.48 -16.62
C VAL A 271 -2.05 0.69 -17.93
N PRO A 272 -1.01 0.90 -18.77
CA PRO A 272 -0.83 0.13 -19.99
C PRO A 272 -0.62 -1.36 -19.74
N LEU A 273 0.10 -1.74 -18.68
CA LEU A 273 0.29 -3.15 -18.32
C LEU A 273 -1.04 -3.79 -17.94
N LYS A 274 -1.80 -3.15 -17.04
CA LYS A 274 -3.13 -3.61 -16.65
C LYS A 274 -4.02 -3.73 -17.89
N ASN A 275 -4.02 -2.73 -18.77
CA ASN A 275 -4.85 -2.75 -19.98
C ASN A 275 -4.46 -3.92 -20.89
N ALA A 276 -3.18 -4.14 -21.14
CA ALA A 276 -2.72 -5.25 -21.96
C ALA A 276 -3.12 -6.63 -21.39
N ILE A 277 -3.13 -6.81 -20.06
CA ILE A 277 -3.61 -8.03 -19.40
C ILE A 277 -5.10 -8.25 -19.74
N TYR A 278 -5.95 -7.26 -19.50
CA TYR A 278 -7.40 -7.40 -19.69
C TYR A 278 -7.81 -7.48 -21.16
N ASP A 279 -7.14 -6.73 -22.04
CA ASP A 279 -7.37 -6.82 -23.48
C ASP A 279 -6.99 -8.22 -24.00
N SER A 280 -6.00 -8.89 -23.39
CA SER A 280 -5.64 -10.28 -23.73
C SER A 280 -6.66 -11.29 -23.20
N ILE A 281 -7.16 -11.09 -21.98
CA ILE A 281 -8.21 -11.96 -21.39
C ILE A 281 -9.48 -11.91 -22.23
N VAL A 282 -9.95 -10.72 -22.62
CA VAL A 282 -11.16 -10.57 -23.44
C VAL A 282 -10.99 -11.23 -24.79
N LYS A 283 -9.87 -10.99 -25.48
CA LYS A 283 -9.55 -11.65 -26.77
C LYS A 283 -9.50 -13.17 -26.65
N PHE A 284 -8.94 -13.70 -25.55
CA PHE A 284 -8.90 -15.14 -25.30
C PHE A 284 -10.31 -15.73 -25.12
N ARG A 285 -11.19 -15.04 -24.39
CA ARG A 285 -12.60 -15.47 -24.22
C ARG A 285 -13.38 -15.44 -25.53
N GLU A 286 -13.20 -14.38 -26.33
CA GLU A 286 -13.85 -14.25 -27.64
C GLU A 286 -13.43 -15.37 -28.61
N SER A 287 -12.13 -15.67 -28.67
CA SER A 287 -11.60 -16.75 -29.51
C SER A 287 -11.97 -18.16 -29.01
N SER A 288 -12.17 -18.35 -27.71
CA SER A 288 -12.62 -19.63 -27.15
C SER A 288 -14.12 -19.89 -27.30
N SER A 289 -14.88 -18.86 -27.72
CA SER A 289 -16.34 -18.94 -27.93
C SER A 289 -16.73 -19.20 -29.39
N GLN A 290 -15.75 -19.34 -30.29
CA GLN A 290 -15.90 -19.69 -31.70
C GLN A 290 -15.48 -21.15 -31.93
#